data_AF-A0A8J6VVA4-F1
#
_entry.id   AF-A0A8J6VVA4-F1
#
_cell.length_a   1.000
_cell.length_b   1.000
_cell.length_c   1.000
_cell.angle_alpha   90.00
_cell.angle_beta   90.00
_cell.angle_gamma   90.00
#
_symmetry.space_group_name_H-M   'P 1'
#
loop_
_entity.id
_entity.type
_entity.pdbx_description
1 polymer ?
#
loop_
_entity_poly.entity_id
_entity_poly.type
_entity_poly.pdbx_seq_one_letter_code
_entity_poly.pdbx_strand_id
1 'polypeptide(L)'
;MLAVEPAAAMREAGQRLHPDSKIRWMDDCPPSLQNLHRLGLAFDFILLSAVWMHVPPTERSRAFRKVITLLKLGGPLAITLRHGPAEAQQQIYESDCG
;
A
#
# COMPACT_ATOMS: atom_id res chain seq x y z
N MET A 1 14.43 -1.98 3.87
CA MET A 1 13.02 -2.19 3.44
C MET A 1 12.22 -0.95 3.82
N LEU A 2 11.19 -0.61 3.06
CA LEU A 2 10.31 0.53 3.35
C LEU A 2 8.89 0.02 3.54
N ALA A 3 8.28 0.32 4.67
CA ALA A 3 6.89 -0.01 4.98
C ALA A 3 6.07 1.28 5.01
N VAL A 4 4.97 1.29 4.25
CA VAL A 4 4.05 2.42 4.15
C VAL A 4 2.74 2.02 4.82
N GLU A 5 2.34 2.77 5.85
CA GLU A 5 1.15 2.47 6.64
C GLU A 5 0.56 3.78 7.19
N PRO A 6 -0.63 4.20 6.76
CA PRO A 6 -1.25 5.43 7.25
C PRO A 6 -1.78 5.32 8.69
N ALA A 7 -2.13 4.11 9.16
CA ALA A 7 -2.61 3.94 10.52
C ALA A 7 -1.46 4.01 11.52
N ALA A 8 -1.37 5.12 12.28
CA ALA A 8 -0.33 5.35 13.27
C ALA A 8 -0.19 4.18 14.27
N ALA A 9 -1.32 3.66 14.79
CA ALA A 9 -1.32 2.53 15.71
C ALA A 9 -0.69 1.25 15.10
N MET A 10 -0.93 0.98 13.81
CA MET A 10 -0.31 -0.16 13.12
C MET A 10 1.18 0.08 12.86
N ARG A 11 1.58 1.30 12.48
CA ARG A 11 3.00 1.66 12.35
C ARG A 11 3.77 1.46 13.66
N GLU A 12 3.23 1.98 14.76
CA GLU A 12 3.84 1.85 16.09
C GLU A 12 3.92 0.40 16.53
N ALA A 13 2.86 -0.39 16.31
CA ALA A 13 2.88 -1.82 16.60
C ALA A 13 3.95 -2.55 15.78
N GLY A 14 4.06 -2.24 14.48
CA GLY A 14 5.07 -2.81 13.60
C GLY A 14 6.50 -2.45 14.01
N GLN A 15 6.74 -1.20 14.39
CA GLN A 15 8.03 -0.74 14.94
C GLN A 15 8.42 -1.50 16.21
N ARG A 16 7.46 -1.70 17.12
CA ARG A 16 7.67 -2.44 18.37
C ARG A 16 7.94 -3.93 18.14
N LEU A 17 7.28 -4.54 17.16
CA LEU A 17 7.47 -5.96 16.81
C LEU A 17 8.78 -6.21 16.03
N HIS A 18 9.31 -5.18 15.38
CA HIS A 18 10.51 -5.29 14.53
C HIS A 18 11.58 -4.23 14.89
N PRO A 19 12.04 -4.16 16.14
CA PRO A 19 12.93 -3.09 16.62
C PRO A 19 14.31 -3.11 15.95
N ASP A 20 14.85 -4.30 15.67
CA ASP A 20 16.18 -4.47 15.06
C ASP A 20 16.15 -4.55 13.53
N SER A 21 14.99 -4.31 12.93
CA SER A 21 14.84 -4.40 11.49
C SER A 21 15.34 -3.13 10.78
N LYS A 22 15.94 -3.29 9.60
CA LYS A 22 16.27 -2.16 8.71
C LYS A 22 15.01 -1.65 7.96
N ILE A 23 13.87 -1.61 8.64
CA ILE A 23 12.59 -1.15 8.10
C ILE A 23 12.47 0.35 8.38
N ARG A 24 12.40 1.13 7.32
CA ARG A 24 11.92 2.51 7.42
C ARG A 24 10.40 2.50 7.35
N TRP A 25 9.75 3.17 8.30
CA TRP A 25 8.30 3.31 8.33
C TRP A 25 7.91 4.69 7.78
N MET A 26 6.82 4.75 7.01
CA MET A 26 6.31 5.99 6.43
C MET A 26 4.79 6.06 6.54
N ASP A 27 4.31 7.25 6.89
CA ASP A 27 2.91 7.63 6.78
C ASP A 27 2.64 8.15 5.36
N ASP A 28 2.00 7.31 4.54
CA ASP A 28 1.55 7.65 3.20
C ASP A 28 0.42 6.70 2.80
N CYS A 29 -0.40 7.09 1.82
CA CYS A 29 -1.53 6.28 1.40
C CYS A 29 -1.83 6.38 -0.11
N PRO A 30 -2.37 5.28 -0.71
CA PRO A 30 -3.02 5.35 -2.01
C PRO A 30 -4.24 6.30 -1.99
N PRO A 31 -4.65 6.87 -3.13
CA PRO A 31 -4.10 6.64 -4.48
C PRO A 31 -2.83 7.46 -4.78
N SER A 32 -2.47 8.40 -3.91
CA SER A 32 -1.55 9.47 -4.26
C SER A 32 -0.08 9.13 -4.00
N LEU A 33 0.22 8.40 -2.92
CA LEU A 33 1.56 8.00 -2.49
C LEU A 33 2.57 9.16 -2.60
N GLN A 34 2.14 10.35 -2.16
CA GLN A 34 2.84 11.60 -2.45
C GLN A 34 4.22 11.65 -1.81
N ASN A 35 4.32 11.22 -0.56
CA ASN A 35 5.58 11.27 0.19
C ASN A 35 6.57 10.28 -0.41
N LEU A 36 6.09 9.09 -0.78
CA LEU A 36 6.88 8.05 -1.43
C LEU A 36 7.41 8.51 -2.79
N HIS A 37 6.57 9.13 -3.61
CA HIS A 37 6.99 9.69 -4.90
C HIS A 37 8.02 10.81 -4.78
N ARG A 38 7.93 11.67 -3.74
CA ARG A 38 8.92 12.74 -3.51
C ARG A 38 10.31 12.20 -3.18
N LEU A 39 10.44 10.95 -2.71
CA LEU A 39 11.74 10.34 -2.45
C LEU A 39 12.49 9.97 -3.74
N GLY A 40 11.82 9.93 -4.89
CA GLY A 40 12.44 9.57 -6.18
C GLY A 40 13.01 8.14 -6.20
N LEU A 41 12.49 7.26 -5.35
CA LEU A 41 12.95 5.87 -5.25
C LEU A 41 12.21 4.98 -6.25
N ALA A 42 12.90 3.93 -6.69
CA ALA A 42 12.31 2.82 -7.43
C ALA A 42 12.62 1.49 -6.71
N PHE A 43 11.63 0.62 -6.62
CA PHE A 43 11.68 -0.64 -5.88
C PHE A 43 11.79 -1.83 -6.83
N ASP A 44 12.58 -2.82 -6.44
CA ASP A 44 12.70 -4.10 -7.15
C ASP A 44 11.45 -4.97 -6.95
N PHE A 45 10.70 -4.76 -5.87
CA PHE A 45 9.46 -5.47 -5.55
C PHE A 45 8.54 -4.58 -4.71
N ILE A 46 7.24 -4.64 -4.98
CA ILE A 46 6.21 -4.01 -4.15
C ILE A 46 5.18 -5.07 -3.74
N LEU A 47 4.86 -5.08 -2.44
CA LEU A 47 3.75 -5.83 -1.86
C LEU A 47 2.69 -4.86 -1.35
N LEU A 48 1.48 -4.93 -1.90
CA LEU A 48 0.29 -4.25 -1.41
C LEU A 48 -0.57 -5.24 -0.64
N SER A 49 -0.56 -5.15 0.69
CA SER A 49 -1.27 -6.10 1.54
C SER A 49 -2.62 -5.58 1.99
N ALA A 50 -3.72 -6.12 1.46
CA ALA A 50 -5.10 -5.83 1.87
C ALA A 50 -5.54 -4.35 1.85
N VAL A 51 -4.75 -3.45 1.27
CA VAL A 51 -5.06 -2.01 1.20
C VAL A 51 -5.90 -1.64 -0.03
N TRP A 52 -5.88 -2.47 -1.08
CA TRP A 52 -6.47 -2.12 -2.38
C TRP A 52 -7.97 -1.86 -2.31
N MET A 53 -8.67 -2.57 -1.43
CA MET A 53 -10.11 -2.42 -1.25
C MET A 53 -10.48 -1.07 -0.63
N HIS A 54 -9.54 -0.35 -0.02
CA HIS A 54 -9.79 1.00 0.50
C HIS A 54 -9.72 2.08 -0.58
N VAL A 55 -9.25 1.74 -1.79
CA VAL A 55 -9.20 2.67 -2.92
C VAL A 55 -10.55 2.69 -3.64
N PRO A 56 -11.21 3.86 -3.78
CA PRO A 56 -12.45 3.99 -4.53
C PRO A 56 -12.28 3.46 -5.97
N PRO A 57 -13.27 2.76 -6.55
CA PRO A 57 -13.15 2.19 -7.89
C PRO A 57 -12.74 3.22 -8.95
N THR A 58 -13.23 4.46 -8.83
CA THR A 58 -12.90 5.58 -9.71
C THR A 58 -11.42 6.01 -9.64
N GLU A 59 -10.74 5.73 -8.53
CA GLU A 59 -9.33 6.08 -8.31
C GLU A 59 -8.37 4.92 -8.51
N ARG A 60 -8.84 3.67 -8.57
CA ARG A 60 -8.02 2.46 -8.70
C ARG A 60 -7.06 2.53 -9.89
N SER A 61 -7.54 2.93 -11.06
CA SER A 61 -6.69 3.07 -12.25
C SER A 61 -5.55 4.09 -12.02
N ARG A 62 -5.84 5.18 -11.32
CA ARG A 62 -4.83 6.21 -10.98
C ARG A 62 -3.85 5.71 -9.93
N ALA A 63 -4.34 5.06 -8.88
CA ALA A 63 -3.54 4.45 -7.83
C ALA A 63 -2.59 3.39 -8.42
N PHE A 64 -3.10 2.52 -9.29
CA PHE A 64 -2.31 1.48 -9.93
C PHE A 64 -1.17 2.07 -10.75
N ARG A 65 -1.46 3.07 -11.59
CA ARG A 65 -0.42 3.78 -12.35
C ARG A 65 0.66 4.38 -11.44
N LYS A 66 0.26 5.01 -10.33
CA LYS A 66 1.20 5.58 -9.35
C LYS A 66 2.10 4.51 -8.73
N VAL A 67 1.52 3.38 -8.30
CA VAL A 67 2.29 2.23 -7.79
C VAL A 67 3.26 1.69 -8.83
N ILE A 68 2.82 1.47 -10.07
CA ILE A 68 3.68 0.92 -11.13
C ILE A 68 4.87 1.85 -11.43
N THR A 69 4.69 3.17 -11.36
CA THR A 69 5.81 4.12 -11.55
C THR A 69 6.86 4.08 -10.44
N LEU A 70 6.58 3.40 -9.32
CA LEU A 70 7.54 3.17 -8.24
C LEU A 70 8.31 1.85 -8.43
N LEU A 71 7.96 1.01 -9.39
CA LEU A 71 8.72 -0.20 -9.70
C LEU A 71 9.87 0.13 -10.65
N LYS A 72 11.00 -0.54 -10.45
CA LYS A 72 12.02 -0.65 -11.50
C LYS A 72 11.44 -1.41 -12.70
N LEU A 73 12.02 -1.19 -13.87
CA LEU A 73 11.59 -1.87 -15.09
C LEU A 73 11.63 -3.40 -14.91
N GLY A 74 10.50 -4.06 -15.15
CA GLY A 74 10.35 -5.52 -14.97
C GLY A 74 10.18 -5.98 -13.51
N GLY A 75 10.08 -5.07 -12.55
CA GLY A 75 9.89 -5.40 -11.14
C GLY A 75 8.50 -6.00 -10.85
N PRO A 76 8.40 -7.08 -10.06
CA PRO A 76 7.11 -7.67 -9.68
C PRO A 76 6.29 -6.78 -8.74
N LEU A 77 4.97 -6.78 -8.98
CA LEU A 77 3.94 -6.27 -8.07
C LEU A 77 3.12 -7.45 -7.54
N ALA A 78 3.07 -7.62 -6.22
CA ALA A 78 2.15 -8.54 -5.57
C ALA A 78 1.07 -7.77 -4.83
N ILE A 79 -0.19 -8.16 -5.02
CA ILE A 79 -1.35 -7.59 -4.34
C ILE A 79 -2.10 -8.72 -3.65
N THR A 80 -2.35 -8.58 -2.36
CA THR A 80 -3.27 -9.47 -1.64
C THR A 80 -4.60 -8.76 -1.45
N LEU A 81 -5.69 -9.43 -1.82
CA LEU A 81 -7.05 -8.95 -1.66
C LEU A 81 -7.73 -9.81 -0.59
N ARG A 82 -8.48 -9.17 0.32
CA ARG A 82 -9.32 -9.90 1.26
C ARG A 82 -10.69 -10.09 0.60
N HIS A 83 -11.10 -11.33 0.43
CA HIS A 83 -12.49 -11.63 0.13
C HIS A 83 -13.24 -11.73 1.45
N GLY A 84 -14.23 -10.86 1.67
CA GLY A 84 -15.07 -10.89 2.87
C GLY A 84 -16.00 -9.70 2.96
N PRO A 85 -17.12 -9.83 3.69
CA PRO A 85 -18.07 -8.73 3.86
C PRO A 85 -17.38 -7.53 4.52
N ALA A 86 -17.74 -6.33 4.07
CA ALA A 86 -17.27 -5.09 4.67
C ALA A 86 -17.79 -4.99 6.11
N GLU A 87 -16.91 -4.75 7.09
CA GLU A 87 -17.34 -4.43 8.45
C GLU A 87 -17.83 -2.97 8.48
N ALA A 88 -18.86 -2.68 9.29
CA ALA A 88 -19.61 -1.41 9.24
C ALA A 88 -18.78 -0.12 9.46
N GLN A 89 -17.53 -0.23 9.91
CA GLN A 89 -16.60 0.88 10.14
C GLN A 89 -15.47 0.96 9.08
N GLN A 90 -15.46 0.08 8.09
CA GLN A 90 -14.42 0.01 7.06
C GLN A 90 -14.96 0.53 5.72
N GLN A 91 -14.29 1.54 5.14
CA GLN A 91 -14.51 1.91 3.74
C GLN A 91 -13.86 0.84 2.85
N ILE A 92 -14.58 -0.26 2.60
CA ILE A 92 -14.17 -1.34 1.71
C ILE A 92 -15.03 -1.24 0.44
N TYR A 93 -14.37 -1.04 -0.69
CA TYR A 93 -14.96 -1.08 -2.01
C TYR A 93 -14.77 -2.47 -2.60
N GLU A 94 -15.84 -3.05 -3.16
CA GLU A 94 -15.78 -4.37 -3.81
C GLU A 94 -14.69 -4.39 -4.89
N SER A 95 -13.87 -5.43 -4.85
CA SER A 95 -12.82 -5.67 -5.82
C SER A 95 -13.29 -6.84 -6.68
N ASP A 96 -14.12 -6.58 -7.68
CA ASP A 96 -14.45 -7.60 -8.67
C ASP A 96 -13.17 -8.00 -9.41
N CYS A 97 -12.87 -9.29 -9.37
CA CYS A 97 -11.92 -9.92 -10.28
C CYS A 97 -12.62 -10.13 -11.63
N GLY A 98 -12.72 -9.06 -12.42
CA GLY A 98 -13.14 -9.10 -13.83
C GLY A 98 -11.97 -8.82 -14.76
#